data_AF-A0ABD5U136-F1
#
_entry.id   AF-A0ABD5U136-F1
#
_cell.length_a   1.000
_cell.length_b   1.000
_cell.length_c   1.000
_cell.angle_alpha   90.00
_cell.angle_beta   90.00
_cell.angle_gamma   90.00
#
_symmetry.space_group_name_H-M   'P 1'
#
loop_
_entity.id
_entity.type
_entity.pdbx_description
1 polymer ?
#
loop_
_entity_poly.entity_id
_entity_poly.type
_entity_poly.pdbx_seq_one_letter_code
_entity_poly.pdbx_strand_id
1 'polypeptide(L)'
;MSSRDQGRDDSAVRDTFDRARSGAPAAGGAVRDRFSTDEIFQRVVATADEEVGAPTERLYLSGLAAGFAITLTFFFYASMTAAAEGIDAAGLLAPLLYPVGFVYIIIGRYQLYTENTLTPVTLALTRVTSVPSVLRVWVIVLAGNLTGGAVGAFVLANTGVFSSAAATAAVEIGTKGVETPWWDLVFKGMFAGWLVAGMVWLEHAVRDSISRVVLVYLVIFTIPATGLNHIVVSFTDAVYVVFSGELGLLTALVQFPLPVLVGNTLGGVVLVTLLNYGQTEHQFPDENRRRRLSLREWLFERHTGRVEDAD
;
A
#
# COMPACT_ATOMS: atom_id res chain seq x y z
N MET A 1 -0.30 -27.15 66.43
CA MET A 1 -0.36 -25.72 66.80
C MET A 1 0.87 -25.07 66.15
N SER A 2 0.87 -24.61 64.89
CA SER A 2 0.15 -23.45 64.27
C SER A 2 0.29 -22.19 65.14
N SER A 3 0.78 -21.02 64.70
CA SER A 3 0.89 -20.33 63.40
C SER A 3 1.97 -19.23 63.54
N ARG A 4 2.96 -19.06 62.65
CA ARG A 4 2.98 -18.27 61.39
C ARG A 4 2.17 -16.97 61.37
N ASP A 5 2.87 -15.92 60.91
CA ASP A 5 2.41 -14.74 60.16
C ASP A 5 2.28 -13.41 60.94
N GLN A 6 3.34 -12.59 60.89
CA GLN A 6 3.35 -11.17 61.29
C GLN A 6 3.82 -10.28 60.11
N GLY A 7 3.53 -10.69 58.87
CA GLY A 7 3.95 -9.95 57.66
C GLY A 7 2.80 -9.37 56.83
N ARG A 8 1.58 -9.32 57.37
CA ARG A 8 0.38 -9.08 56.56
C ARG A 8 -0.63 -8.19 57.27
N ASP A 9 -0.33 -6.88 57.41
CA ASP A 9 -1.42 -5.90 57.56
C ASP A 9 -1.10 -4.43 57.19
N ASP A 10 0.13 -4.07 56.81
CA ASP A 10 0.39 -2.69 56.36
C ASP A 10 0.16 -2.46 54.84
N SER A 11 0.05 -3.53 54.05
CA SER A 11 -0.25 -3.42 52.61
C SER A 11 -1.76 -3.34 52.34
N ALA A 12 -2.59 -3.92 53.20
CA ALA A 12 -4.04 -3.93 53.02
C ALA A 12 -4.70 -2.59 53.41
N VAL A 13 -4.07 -1.82 54.32
CA VAL A 13 -4.55 -0.48 54.71
C VAL A 13 -4.16 0.58 53.66
N ARG A 14 -3.09 0.36 52.88
CA ARG A 14 -2.74 1.23 51.74
C ARG A 14 -3.67 1.07 50.53
N ASP A 15 -4.38 -0.05 50.42
CA ASP A 15 -5.29 -0.32 49.30
C ASP A 15 -6.72 0.22 49.49
N THR A 16 -7.04 0.76 50.67
CA THR A 16 -8.44 1.10 51.02
C THR A 16 -8.77 2.58 51.08
N PHE A 17 -7.80 3.50 50.92
CA PHE A 17 -8.05 4.94 50.99
C PHE A 17 -7.79 5.77 49.72
N ASP A 18 -7.41 5.18 48.58
CA ASP A 18 -7.28 5.90 47.30
C ASP A 18 -8.48 5.72 46.36
N ARG A 19 -9.70 5.88 46.90
CA ARG A 19 -10.88 6.20 46.09
C ARG A 19 -11.13 7.71 46.12
N ALA A 20 -10.47 8.42 45.21
CA ALA A 20 -10.85 9.78 44.87
C ALA A 20 -12.33 9.81 44.42
N ARG A 21 -13.09 10.78 44.93
CA ARG A 21 -14.47 11.09 44.51
C ARG A 21 -14.55 11.75 43.13
N SER A 22 -13.50 11.67 42.33
CA SER A 22 -13.48 11.99 40.92
C SER A 22 -12.80 10.82 40.23
N GLY A 23 -13.44 10.21 39.23
CA GLY A 23 -12.94 9.02 38.55
C GLY A 23 -11.71 9.26 37.67
N ALA A 24 -10.70 9.99 38.16
CA ALA A 24 -9.42 10.20 37.49
C ALA A 24 -8.33 9.32 38.16
N PRO A 25 -7.53 8.57 37.39
CA PRO A 25 -6.45 7.73 37.93
C PRO A 25 -5.40 8.54 38.71
N ALA A 26 -4.96 8.02 39.85
CA ALA A 26 -3.98 8.65 40.75
C ALA A 26 -2.52 8.62 40.26
N ALA A 27 -2.25 8.02 39.09
CA ALA A 27 -0.93 8.05 38.47
C ALA A 27 -1.09 8.32 36.96
N GLY A 28 -0.41 9.37 36.50
CA GLY A 28 -0.43 9.80 35.11
C GLY A 28 0.28 8.81 34.20
N GLY A 29 -0.46 7.84 33.65
CA GLY A 29 -0.09 7.24 32.38
C GLY A 29 -0.26 8.31 31.32
N ALA A 30 0.84 8.93 30.87
CA ALA A 30 0.80 9.79 29.69
C ALA A 30 0.15 8.99 28.55
N VAL A 31 -0.99 9.44 28.06
CA VAL A 31 -1.60 8.86 26.85
C VAL A 31 -0.53 8.94 25.76
N ARG A 32 -0.04 7.79 25.29
CA ARG A 32 0.99 7.77 24.25
C ARG A 32 0.40 8.38 22.98
N ASP A 33 1.04 9.45 22.52
CA ASP A 33 0.67 10.17 21.30
C ASP A 33 0.94 9.33 20.03
N ARG A 34 1.85 8.36 20.12
CA ARG A 34 2.24 7.45 19.02
C ARG A 34 1.82 6.02 19.32
N PHE A 35 1.39 5.29 18.28
CA PHE A 35 1.15 3.86 18.38
C PHE A 35 2.47 3.11 18.57
N SER A 36 2.44 2.04 19.37
CA SER A 36 3.51 1.05 19.39
C SER A 36 3.56 0.30 18.06
N THR A 37 4.70 -0.33 17.79
CA THR A 37 4.86 -1.23 16.64
C THR A 37 3.78 -2.32 16.62
N ASP A 38 3.43 -2.89 17.78
CA ASP A 38 2.40 -3.92 17.90
C ASP A 38 1.00 -3.38 17.58
N GLU A 39 0.67 -2.17 18.02
CA GLU A 39 -0.61 -1.53 17.68
C GLU A 39 -0.73 -1.26 16.18
N ILE A 40 0.36 -0.83 15.52
CA ILE A 40 0.41 -0.65 14.06
C ILE A 40 0.22 -1.99 13.37
N PHE A 41 0.94 -3.02 13.84
CA PHE A 41 0.85 -4.37 13.29
C PHE A 41 -0.57 -4.94 13.38
N GLN A 42 -1.25 -4.80 14.53
CA GLN A 42 -2.63 -5.26 14.70
C GLN A 42 -3.60 -4.56 13.75
N ARG A 43 -3.39 -3.27 13.48
CA ARG A 43 -4.20 -2.53 12.51
C ARG A 43 -3.97 -3.03 11.09
N VAL A 44 -2.71 -3.28 10.71
CA VAL A 44 -2.36 -3.88 9.42
C VAL A 44 -3.04 -5.26 9.28
N VAL A 45 -2.95 -6.12 10.29
CA VAL A 45 -3.58 -7.45 10.32
C VAL A 45 -5.11 -7.35 10.19
N ALA A 46 -5.73 -6.38 10.86
CA ALA A 46 -7.18 -6.15 10.77
C ALA A 46 -7.60 -5.73 9.36
N THR A 47 -6.91 -4.77 8.75
CA THR A 47 -7.16 -4.35 7.35
C THR A 47 -6.98 -5.53 6.39
N ALA A 48 -5.93 -6.34 6.58
CA ALA A 48 -5.66 -7.50 5.73
C ALA A 48 -6.74 -8.56 5.77
N ASP A 49 -7.35 -8.79 6.94
CA ASP A 49 -8.45 -9.73 7.09
C ASP A 49 -9.68 -9.28 6.30
N GLU A 50 -9.99 -7.99 6.37
CA GLU A 50 -11.09 -7.38 5.62
C GLU A 50 -10.87 -7.50 4.11
N GLU A 51 -9.65 -7.23 3.63
CA GLU A 51 -9.29 -7.27 2.21
C GLU A 51 -9.31 -8.69 1.64
N VAL A 52 -8.68 -9.64 2.33
CA VAL A 52 -8.62 -11.06 1.92
C VAL A 52 -10.02 -11.68 1.89
N GLY A 53 -10.86 -11.31 2.86
CA GLY A 53 -12.25 -11.77 2.97
C GLY A 53 -13.22 -11.09 2.00
N ALA A 54 -12.82 -10.03 1.29
CA ALA A 54 -13.74 -9.26 0.47
C ALA A 54 -14.28 -10.06 -0.76
N PRO A 55 -15.54 -9.77 -1.18
CA PRO A 55 -16.09 -10.29 -2.43
C PRO A 55 -15.25 -9.86 -3.63
N THR A 56 -15.15 -10.73 -4.64
CA THR A 56 -14.36 -10.46 -5.86
C THR A 56 -14.82 -9.20 -6.58
N GLU A 57 -16.13 -8.97 -6.67
CA GLU A 57 -16.70 -7.76 -7.29
C GLU A 57 -16.26 -6.49 -6.57
N ARG A 58 -16.31 -6.48 -5.24
CA ARG A 58 -15.88 -5.33 -4.43
C ARG A 58 -14.39 -5.03 -4.61
N LEU A 59 -13.55 -6.07 -4.63
CA LEU A 59 -12.11 -5.91 -4.90
C LEU A 59 -11.86 -5.36 -6.30
N TYR A 60 -12.55 -5.90 -7.31
CA TYR A 60 -12.37 -5.49 -8.69
C TYR A 60 -12.84 -4.04 -8.91
N LEU A 61 -14.03 -3.67 -8.45
CA LEU A 61 -14.57 -2.31 -8.61
C LEU A 61 -13.74 -1.28 -7.84
N SER A 62 -13.28 -1.63 -6.64
CA SER A 62 -12.37 -0.77 -5.88
C SER A 62 -11.02 -0.63 -6.60
N GLY A 63 -10.50 -1.73 -7.16
CA GLY A 63 -9.30 -1.72 -8.00
C GLY A 63 -9.46 -0.91 -9.28
N LEU A 64 -10.62 -1.00 -9.93
CA LEU A 64 -10.97 -0.20 -11.10
C LEU A 64 -10.94 1.29 -10.77
N ALA A 65 -11.57 1.69 -9.66
CA ALA A 65 -11.58 3.07 -9.20
C ALA A 65 -10.17 3.58 -8.87
N ALA A 66 -9.33 2.75 -8.22
CA ALA A 66 -7.93 3.08 -7.98
C ALA A 66 -7.14 3.26 -9.28
N GLY A 67 -7.30 2.34 -10.24
CA GLY A 67 -6.67 2.45 -11.56
C GLY A 67 -7.07 3.71 -12.31
N PHE A 68 -8.36 4.07 -12.25
CA PHE A 68 -8.84 5.32 -12.82
C PHE A 68 -8.25 6.54 -12.11
N ALA A 69 -8.15 6.52 -10.77
CA ALA A 69 -7.52 7.60 -10.01
C ALA A 69 -6.02 7.77 -10.35
N ILE A 70 -5.29 6.69 -10.68
CA ILE A 70 -3.91 6.77 -11.19
C ILE A 70 -3.82 7.57 -12.51
N THR A 71 -4.89 7.62 -13.29
CA THR A 71 -4.93 8.48 -14.50
C THR A 71 -4.72 9.95 -14.17
N LEU A 72 -5.17 10.42 -12.98
CA LEU A 72 -4.90 11.78 -12.53
C LEU A 72 -3.40 12.00 -12.30
N THR A 73 -2.72 11.03 -11.71
CA THR A 73 -1.26 11.07 -11.53
C THR A 73 -0.55 11.22 -12.86
N PHE A 74 -0.89 10.41 -13.86
CA PHE A 74 -0.31 10.50 -15.20
C PHE A 74 -0.65 11.82 -15.90
N PHE A 75 -1.93 12.22 -15.86
CA PHE A 75 -2.41 13.48 -16.43
C PHE A 75 -1.64 14.69 -15.88
N PHE A 76 -1.53 14.79 -14.56
CA PHE A 76 -0.83 15.90 -13.93
C PHE A 76 0.67 15.86 -14.22
N TYR A 77 1.28 14.67 -14.21
CA TYR A 77 2.71 14.56 -14.48
C TYR A 77 3.08 15.00 -15.91
N ALA A 78 2.34 14.54 -16.91
CA ALA A 78 2.56 14.96 -18.29
C ALA A 78 2.28 16.45 -18.50
N SER A 79 1.20 16.96 -17.93
CA SER A 79 0.83 18.39 -18.03
C SER A 79 1.86 19.30 -17.37
N MET A 80 2.35 18.92 -16.18
CA MET A 80 3.39 19.67 -15.46
C MET A 80 4.75 19.55 -16.14
N THR A 81 5.06 18.40 -16.75
CA THR A 81 6.29 18.22 -17.55
C THR A 81 6.30 19.20 -18.73
N ALA A 82 5.21 19.27 -19.48
CA ALA A 82 5.07 20.24 -20.57
C ALA A 82 5.11 21.69 -20.08
N ALA A 83 4.44 22.00 -18.97
CA ALA A 83 4.44 23.36 -18.40
C ALA A 83 5.80 23.79 -17.84
N ALA A 84 6.65 22.82 -17.45
CA ALA A 84 7.96 23.06 -16.88
C ALA A 84 9.09 23.15 -17.92
N GLU A 85 8.80 22.93 -19.20
CA GLU A 85 9.79 22.94 -20.28
C GLU A 85 10.57 24.27 -20.30
N GLY A 86 11.90 24.18 -20.34
CA GLY A 86 12.80 25.35 -20.35
C GLY A 86 13.02 26.02 -18.99
N ILE A 87 12.49 25.48 -17.89
CA ILE A 87 12.74 25.98 -16.52
C ILE A 87 13.85 25.14 -15.86
N ASP A 88 14.85 25.79 -15.25
CA ASP A 88 15.98 25.11 -14.58
C ASP A 88 15.55 24.10 -13.50
N ALA A 89 14.39 24.32 -12.88
CA ALA A 89 13.79 23.47 -11.84
C ALA A 89 12.78 22.43 -12.39
N ALA A 90 12.74 22.17 -13.70
CA ALA A 90 11.75 21.30 -14.33
C ALA A 90 11.65 19.90 -13.69
N GLY A 91 12.80 19.33 -13.30
CA GLY A 91 12.85 18.02 -12.63
C GLY A 91 12.13 17.95 -11.27
N LEU A 92 11.92 19.10 -10.60
CA LEU A 92 11.15 19.19 -9.35
C LEU A 92 9.72 19.69 -9.56
N LEU A 93 9.49 20.49 -10.60
CA LEU A 93 8.16 21.02 -10.92
C LEU A 93 7.27 19.98 -11.58
N ALA A 94 7.81 19.18 -12.50
CA ALA A 94 7.08 18.09 -13.16
C ALA A 94 6.41 17.12 -12.16
N PRO A 95 7.12 16.57 -11.14
CA PRO A 95 6.52 15.62 -10.20
C PRO A 95 5.56 16.23 -9.17
N LEU A 96 5.43 17.56 -9.08
CA LEU A 96 4.74 18.23 -7.96
C LEU A 96 3.29 17.77 -7.77
N LEU A 97 2.56 17.54 -8.86
CA LEU A 97 1.16 17.11 -8.82
C LEU A 97 0.97 15.60 -9.06
N TYR A 98 2.06 14.85 -9.23
CA TYR A 98 2.03 13.40 -9.37
C TYR A 98 1.30 12.69 -8.20
N PRO A 99 1.46 13.10 -6.92
CA PRO A 99 0.81 12.40 -5.81
C PRO A 99 -0.71 12.51 -5.74
N VAL A 100 -1.35 13.39 -6.53
CA VAL A 100 -2.79 13.66 -6.42
C VAL A 100 -3.63 12.39 -6.61
N GLY A 101 -3.32 11.54 -7.59
CA GLY A 101 -4.04 10.27 -7.81
C GLY A 101 -3.93 9.33 -6.61
N PHE A 102 -2.74 9.23 -5.99
CA PHE A 102 -2.52 8.42 -4.79
C PHE A 102 -3.25 8.97 -3.56
N VAL A 103 -3.34 10.29 -3.41
CA VAL A 103 -4.16 10.89 -2.34
C VAL A 103 -5.62 10.48 -2.47
N TYR A 104 -6.18 10.47 -3.69
CA TYR A 104 -7.53 9.97 -3.94
C TYR A 104 -7.70 8.49 -3.55
N ILE A 105 -6.71 7.67 -3.87
CA ILE A 105 -6.73 6.23 -3.58
C ILE A 105 -6.71 5.98 -2.06
N ILE A 106 -5.75 6.58 -1.36
CA ILE A 106 -5.55 6.34 0.07
C ILE A 106 -6.70 6.91 0.89
N ILE A 107 -7.14 8.14 0.61
CA ILE A 107 -8.25 8.76 1.34
C ILE A 107 -9.59 8.11 0.96
N GLY A 108 -9.76 7.74 -0.30
CA GLY A 108 -10.94 7.01 -0.79
C GLY A 108 -10.98 5.54 -0.39
N ARG A 109 -9.89 5.01 0.19
CA ARG A 109 -9.73 3.59 0.56
C ARG A 109 -9.95 2.65 -0.64
N TYR A 110 -9.48 3.07 -1.81
CA TYR A 110 -9.51 2.23 -3.01
C TYR A 110 -8.38 1.20 -2.96
N GLN A 111 -8.61 0.05 -3.58
CA GLN A 111 -7.68 -1.07 -3.55
C GLN A 111 -6.59 -0.89 -4.60
N LEU A 112 -5.36 -0.66 -4.18
CA LEU A 112 -4.20 -0.61 -5.06
C LEU A 112 -3.33 -1.85 -4.86
N TYR A 113 -2.87 -2.45 -5.97
CA TYR A 113 -2.08 -3.68 -5.95
C TYR A 113 -0.81 -3.55 -5.09
N THR A 114 -0.09 -2.44 -5.22
CA THR A 114 1.17 -2.21 -4.51
C THR A 114 0.97 -2.00 -3.01
N GLU A 115 -0.16 -1.47 -2.58
CA GLU A 115 -0.53 -1.39 -1.15
C GLU A 115 -0.84 -2.76 -0.56
N ASN A 116 -1.47 -3.62 -1.37
CA ASN A 116 -1.77 -5.01 -1.04
C ASN A 116 -0.52 -5.92 -0.97
N THR A 117 0.70 -5.39 -1.14
CA THR A 117 1.93 -6.14 -0.92
C THR A 117 2.36 -6.19 0.53
N LEU A 118 1.87 -5.28 1.40
CA LEU A 118 2.17 -5.30 2.83
C LEU A 118 1.16 -6.08 3.65
N THR A 119 -0.09 -5.71 3.47
CA THR A 119 -1.19 -6.06 4.35
C THR A 119 -1.53 -7.57 4.24
N PRO A 120 -1.92 -8.11 3.07
CA PRO A 120 -2.10 -9.56 2.86
C PRO A 120 -0.85 -10.43 3.09
N VAL A 121 0.35 -9.97 2.72
CA VAL A 121 1.60 -10.76 2.85
C VAL A 121 1.94 -10.99 4.33
N THR A 122 1.68 -10.01 5.18
CA THR A 122 1.82 -10.14 6.63
C THR A 122 0.97 -11.30 7.18
N LEU A 123 -0.28 -11.46 6.71
CA LEU A 123 -1.13 -12.60 7.11
C LEU A 123 -0.62 -13.94 6.57
N ALA A 124 -0.06 -13.95 5.35
CA ALA A 124 0.51 -15.16 4.78
C ALA A 124 1.78 -15.62 5.50
N LEU A 125 2.69 -14.69 5.84
CA LEU A 125 3.92 -15.01 6.58
C LEU A 125 3.62 -15.55 7.98
N THR A 126 2.53 -15.08 8.60
CA THR A 126 2.07 -15.51 9.92
C THR A 126 1.17 -16.75 9.87
N ARG A 127 0.94 -17.32 8.68
CA ARG A 127 0.08 -18.49 8.39
C ARG A 127 -1.36 -18.33 8.90
N VAL A 128 -1.84 -17.10 8.98
CA VAL A 128 -3.25 -16.78 9.26
C VAL A 128 -4.06 -16.89 7.97
N THR A 129 -3.48 -16.51 6.83
CA THR A 129 -4.07 -16.61 5.49
C THR A 129 -3.20 -17.48 4.59
N SER A 130 -3.82 -18.17 3.63
CA SER A 130 -3.08 -19.00 2.67
C SER A 130 -2.54 -18.20 1.49
N VAL A 131 -1.44 -18.65 0.90
CA VAL A 131 -0.80 -18.02 -0.27
C VAL A 131 -1.80 -17.90 -1.46
N PRO A 132 -2.63 -18.90 -1.77
CA PRO A 132 -3.66 -18.77 -2.82
C PRO A 132 -4.66 -17.63 -2.57
N SER A 133 -5.01 -17.36 -1.30
CA SER A 133 -5.92 -16.26 -0.95
C SER A 133 -5.29 -14.90 -1.20
N VAL A 134 -4.00 -14.74 -0.89
CA VAL A 134 -3.24 -13.51 -1.21
C VAL A 134 -3.12 -13.33 -2.73
N LEU A 135 -2.75 -14.40 -3.46
CA LEU A 135 -2.65 -14.36 -4.92
C LEU A 135 -3.99 -13.99 -5.58
N ARG A 136 -5.12 -14.46 -5.04
CA ARG A 136 -6.45 -14.04 -5.51
C ARG A 136 -6.63 -12.53 -5.39
N VAL A 137 -6.36 -11.95 -4.23
CA VAL A 137 -6.51 -10.49 -4.01
C VAL A 137 -5.62 -9.75 -5.00
N TRP A 138 -4.35 -10.14 -5.12
CA TRP A 138 -3.38 -9.55 -6.04
C TRP A 138 -3.86 -9.55 -7.48
N VAL A 139 -4.31 -10.71 -7.99
CA VAL A 139 -4.77 -10.82 -9.38
C VAL A 139 -6.01 -9.97 -9.63
N ILE A 140 -7.00 -10.01 -8.74
CA ILE A 140 -8.25 -9.26 -8.92
C ILE A 140 -7.99 -7.75 -8.86
N VAL A 141 -7.25 -7.29 -7.85
CA VAL A 141 -6.96 -5.87 -7.65
C VAL A 141 -6.08 -5.34 -8.78
N LEU A 142 -5.03 -6.07 -9.17
CA LEU A 142 -4.18 -5.69 -10.29
C LEU A 142 -5.01 -5.62 -11.58
N ALA A 143 -5.83 -6.63 -11.88
CA ALA A 143 -6.69 -6.60 -13.06
C ALA A 143 -7.63 -5.37 -13.07
N GLY A 144 -8.22 -5.03 -11.92
CA GLY A 144 -9.01 -3.81 -11.75
C GLY A 144 -8.18 -2.55 -12.02
N ASN A 145 -7.01 -2.43 -11.38
CA ASN A 145 -6.10 -1.29 -11.53
C ASN A 145 -5.68 -1.08 -13.00
N LEU A 146 -5.25 -2.15 -13.67
CA LEU A 146 -4.85 -2.07 -15.08
C LEU A 146 -6.05 -1.73 -15.98
N THR A 147 -7.24 -2.28 -15.70
CA THR A 147 -8.44 -1.91 -16.47
C THR A 147 -8.77 -0.42 -16.30
N GLY A 148 -8.77 0.10 -15.07
CA GLY A 148 -9.04 1.51 -14.80
C GLY A 148 -8.00 2.44 -15.44
N GLY A 149 -6.72 2.09 -15.36
CA GLY A 149 -5.63 2.83 -16.01
C GLY A 149 -5.74 2.81 -17.53
N ALA A 150 -6.08 1.67 -18.13
CA ALA A 150 -6.29 1.58 -19.58
C ALA A 150 -7.47 2.45 -20.05
N VAL A 151 -8.59 2.43 -19.33
CA VAL A 151 -9.75 3.30 -19.63
C VAL A 151 -9.35 4.77 -19.56
N GLY A 152 -8.64 5.17 -18.51
CA GLY A 152 -8.18 6.55 -18.36
C GLY A 152 -7.18 6.98 -19.43
N ALA A 153 -6.19 6.14 -19.73
CA ALA A 153 -5.24 6.38 -20.82
C ALA A 153 -5.93 6.49 -22.19
N PHE A 154 -6.94 5.66 -22.46
CA PHE A 154 -7.74 5.74 -23.68
C PHE A 154 -8.45 7.08 -23.79
N VAL A 155 -9.08 7.55 -22.71
CA VAL A 155 -9.73 8.86 -22.67
C VAL A 155 -8.71 9.96 -22.95
N LEU A 156 -7.59 9.98 -22.21
CA LEU A 156 -6.54 10.99 -22.39
C LEU A 156 -6.01 11.04 -23.82
N ALA A 157 -5.83 9.88 -24.48
CA ALA A 157 -5.33 9.81 -25.85
C ALA A 157 -6.34 10.23 -26.92
N ASN A 158 -7.66 10.16 -26.66
CA ASN A 158 -8.70 10.29 -27.69
C ASN A 158 -9.67 11.47 -27.53
N THR A 159 -9.70 12.16 -26.38
CA THR A 159 -10.73 13.18 -26.10
C THR A 159 -10.22 14.62 -26.08
N GLY A 160 -8.95 14.86 -26.40
CA GLY A 160 -8.36 16.22 -26.39
C GLY A 160 -8.23 16.85 -25.01
N VAL A 161 -8.25 16.04 -23.94
CA VAL A 161 -8.07 16.50 -22.55
C VAL A 161 -6.65 17.03 -22.33
N PHE A 162 -5.65 16.42 -22.98
CA PHE A 162 -4.32 16.98 -23.04
C PHE A 162 -4.23 18.14 -24.04
N SER A 163 -3.48 19.18 -23.68
CA SER A 163 -2.94 20.10 -24.67
C SER A 163 -1.95 19.37 -25.58
N SER A 164 -1.68 19.89 -26.77
CA SER A 164 -0.70 19.27 -27.69
C SER A 164 0.67 19.06 -27.04
N ALA A 165 1.14 20.03 -26.25
CA ALA A 165 2.42 19.91 -25.54
C ALA A 165 2.37 18.83 -24.44
N ALA A 166 1.29 18.75 -23.66
CA ALA A 166 1.12 17.70 -22.65
C ALA A 166 1.00 16.30 -23.27
N ALA A 167 0.34 16.19 -24.44
CA ALA A 167 0.23 14.94 -25.17
C ALA A 167 1.60 14.45 -25.68
N THR A 168 2.45 15.35 -26.20
CA THR A 168 3.83 15.05 -26.57
C THR A 168 4.64 14.58 -25.35
N ALA A 169 4.60 15.33 -24.24
CA ALA A 169 5.28 14.94 -23.01
C ALA A 169 4.80 13.57 -22.49
N ALA A 170 3.50 13.27 -22.58
CA ALA A 170 2.93 11.98 -22.20
C ALA A 170 3.49 10.82 -23.05
N VAL A 171 3.65 11.01 -24.37
CA VAL A 171 4.30 10.02 -25.25
C VAL A 171 5.77 9.85 -24.86
N GLU A 172 6.50 10.93 -24.65
CA GLU A 172 7.92 10.89 -24.27
C GLU A 172 8.16 10.16 -22.94
N ILE A 173 7.29 10.39 -21.94
CA ILE A 173 7.35 9.70 -20.65
C ILE A 173 7.23 8.17 -20.85
N GLY A 174 6.22 7.72 -21.59
CA GLY A 174 6.01 6.30 -21.84
C GLY A 174 7.11 5.66 -22.70
N THR A 175 7.57 6.35 -23.75
CA THR A 175 8.66 5.90 -24.61
C THR A 175 9.96 5.76 -23.83
N LYS A 176 10.31 6.74 -22.99
CA LYS A 176 11.47 6.66 -22.08
C LYS A 176 11.38 5.48 -21.12
N GLY A 177 10.17 5.15 -20.66
CA GLY A 177 9.91 3.95 -19.87
C GLY A 177 10.31 2.68 -20.61
N VAL A 178 9.88 2.55 -21.87
CA VAL A 178 10.18 1.41 -22.76
C VAL A 178 11.66 1.32 -23.13
N GLU A 179 12.33 2.45 -23.31
CA GLU A 179 13.76 2.51 -23.63
C GLU A 179 14.67 2.24 -22.43
N THR A 180 14.14 2.30 -21.20
CA THR A 180 14.92 2.03 -20.00
C THR A 180 15.30 0.54 -19.95
N PRO A 181 16.57 0.19 -19.66
CA PRO A 181 16.99 -1.20 -19.57
C PRO A 181 16.14 -2.02 -18.59
N TRP A 182 15.86 -3.27 -18.97
CA TRP A 182 14.97 -4.15 -18.23
C TRP A 182 15.30 -4.27 -16.74
N TRP A 183 16.57 -4.51 -16.41
CA TRP A 183 17.02 -4.68 -15.03
C TRP A 183 17.00 -3.37 -14.25
N ASP A 184 17.24 -2.24 -14.91
CA ASP A 184 17.10 -0.93 -14.27
C ASP A 184 15.65 -0.69 -13.86
N LEU A 185 14.68 -1.07 -14.70
CA LEU A 185 13.26 -1.02 -14.36
C LEU A 185 12.90 -1.93 -13.20
N VAL A 186 13.47 -3.15 -13.14
CA VAL A 186 13.28 -4.05 -11.99
C VAL A 186 13.79 -3.40 -10.70
N PHE A 187 15.00 -2.85 -10.67
CA PHE A 187 15.55 -2.23 -9.46
C PHE A 187 14.84 -0.93 -9.08
N LYS A 188 14.52 -0.07 -10.06
CA LYS A 188 13.68 1.12 -9.85
C LYS A 188 12.32 0.75 -9.28
N GLY A 189 11.71 -0.32 -9.82
CA GLY A 189 10.47 -0.88 -9.30
C GLY A 189 10.63 -1.43 -7.88
N MET A 190 11.75 -2.10 -7.58
CA MET A 190 12.01 -2.64 -6.25
C MET A 190 12.07 -1.54 -5.18
N PHE A 191 12.76 -0.43 -5.46
CA PHE A 191 12.77 0.72 -4.55
C PHE A 191 11.40 1.38 -4.41
N ALA A 192 10.65 1.55 -5.50
CA ALA A 192 9.29 2.08 -5.42
C ALA A 192 8.35 1.17 -4.62
N GLY A 193 8.44 -0.16 -4.81
CA GLY A 193 7.66 -1.14 -4.06
C GLY A 193 7.94 -1.10 -2.56
N TRP A 194 9.22 -0.95 -2.19
CA TRP A 194 9.61 -0.70 -0.81
C TRP A 194 8.94 0.58 -0.29
N LEU A 195 9.11 1.71 -0.97
CA LEU A 195 8.57 3.00 -0.52
C LEU A 195 7.05 2.95 -0.30
N VAL A 196 6.30 2.35 -1.23
CA VAL A 196 4.84 2.21 -1.11
C VAL A 196 4.47 1.29 0.05
N ALA A 197 5.12 0.13 0.20
CA ALA A 197 4.88 -0.74 1.35
C ALA A 197 5.18 -0.01 2.68
N GLY A 198 6.28 0.74 2.76
CA GLY A 198 6.63 1.53 3.93
C GLY A 198 5.62 2.64 4.21
N MET A 199 5.10 3.28 3.16
CA MET A 199 4.02 4.26 3.28
C MET A 199 2.76 3.63 3.88
N VAL A 200 2.35 2.44 3.44
CA VAL A 200 1.18 1.74 4.02
C VAL A 200 1.38 1.44 5.50
N TRP A 201 2.58 1.01 5.91
CA TRP A 201 2.90 0.83 7.32
C TRP A 201 2.73 2.14 8.12
N LEU A 202 3.30 3.24 7.61
CA LEU A 202 3.23 4.55 8.25
C LEU A 202 1.79 5.12 8.24
N GLU A 203 0.98 4.77 7.24
CA GLU A 203 -0.43 5.16 7.15
C GLU A 203 -1.25 4.57 8.31
N HIS A 204 -0.95 3.34 8.72
CA HIS A 204 -1.58 2.72 9.89
C HIS A 204 -1.08 3.32 11.23
N ALA A 205 0.06 4.02 11.21
CA ALA A 205 0.66 4.69 12.35
C ALA A 205 0.13 6.12 12.57
N VAL A 206 -0.46 6.76 11.55
CA VAL A 206 -1.04 8.11 11.68
C VAL A 206 -2.50 8.07 12.15
N ARG A 207 -2.94 9.14 12.82
CA ARG A 207 -4.27 9.23 13.47
C ARG A 207 -5.25 10.15 12.74
N ASP A 208 -4.75 11.16 12.02
CA ASP A 208 -5.55 12.17 11.36
C ASP A 208 -5.35 12.21 9.84
N SER A 209 -6.36 12.73 9.13
CA SER A 209 -6.38 12.78 7.68
C SER A 209 -5.32 13.71 7.08
N ILE A 210 -4.97 14.82 7.74
CA ILE A 210 -4.00 15.78 7.20
C ILE A 210 -2.60 15.15 7.21
N SER A 211 -2.19 14.57 8.34
CA SER A 211 -0.92 13.85 8.46
C SER A 211 -0.83 12.71 7.46
N ARG A 212 -1.94 12.01 7.20
CA ARG A 212 -2.03 10.99 6.15
C ARG A 212 -1.80 11.55 4.76
N VAL A 213 -2.48 12.64 4.39
CA VAL A 213 -2.29 13.29 3.09
C VAL A 213 -0.84 13.74 2.91
N VAL A 214 -0.25 14.38 3.93
CA VAL A 214 1.14 14.83 3.90
C VAL A 214 2.11 13.66 3.74
N LEU A 215 1.93 12.57 4.50
CA LEU A 215 2.73 11.36 4.38
C LEU A 215 2.66 10.76 2.97
N VAL A 216 1.45 10.55 2.46
CA VAL A 216 1.22 10.00 1.11
C VAL A 216 1.86 10.90 0.07
N TYR A 217 1.62 12.21 0.16
CA TYR A 217 2.19 13.19 -0.76
C TYR A 217 3.71 13.11 -0.79
N LEU A 218 4.35 13.17 0.39
CA LEU A 218 5.81 13.19 0.49
C LEU A 218 6.43 11.90 -0.05
N VAL A 219 5.89 10.73 0.33
CA VAL A 219 6.46 9.46 -0.15
C VAL A 219 6.23 9.30 -1.65
N ILE A 220 5.02 9.53 -2.14
CA ILE A 220 4.70 9.34 -3.55
C ILE A 220 5.41 10.36 -4.44
N PHE A 221 5.64 11.59 -3.97
CA PHE A 221 6.41 12.60 -4.71
C PHE A 221 7.84 12.13 -5.02
N THR A 222 8.45 11.35 -4.13
CA THR A 222 9.82 10.85 -4.36
C THR A 222 9.92 9.89 -5.55
N ILE A 223 8.84 9.18 -5.89
CA ILE A 223 8.85 8.19 -6.98
C ILE A 223 9.23 8.83 -8.32
N PRO A 224 8.46 9.80 -8.86
CA PRO A 224 8.82 10.47 -10.10
C PRO A 224 10.04 11.40 -9.94
N ALA A 225 10.22 12.03 -8.77
CA ALA A 225 11.33 12.96 -8.53
C ALA A 225 12.71 12.26 -8.57
N THR A 226 12.75 10.94 -8.31
CA THR A 226 13.97 10.12 -8.37
C THR A 226 13.98 9.14 -9.55
N GLY A 227 12.99 9.21 -10.44
CA GLY A 227 12.90 8.36 -11.63
C GLY A 227 12.63 6.89 -11.32
N LEU A 228 11.95 6.61 -10.19
CA LEU A 228 11.45 5.28 -9.85
C LEU A 228 10.12 4.99 -10.56
N ASN A 229 9.76 3.71 -10.63
CA ASN A 229 8.60 3.27 -11.42
C ASN A 229 7.59 2.50 -10.58
N HIS A 230 6.32 2.82 -10.80
CA HIS A 230 5.19 2.21 -10.12
C HIS A 230 4.31 1.50 -11.16
N ILE A 231 4.03 0.21 -10.96
CA ILE A 231 3.41 -0.67 -11.95
C ILE A 231 2.14 -0.10 -12.58
N VAL A 232 1.20 0.40 -11.78
CA VAL A 232 -0.08 0.90 -12.32
C VAL A 232 0.13 2.19 -13.14
N VAL A 233 1.11 3.01 -12.76
CA VAL A 233 1.45 4.24 -13.50
C VAL A 233 2.18 3.86 -14.78
N SER A 234 3.26 3.07 -14.68
CA SER A 234 4.02 2.58 -15.84
C SER A 234 3.14 1.83 -16.85
N PHE A 235 2.14 1.09 -16.39
CA PHE A 235 1.13 0.49 -17.27
C PHE A 235 0.29 1.55 -17.98
N THR A 236 -0.22 2.54 -17.26
CA THR A 236 -1.03 3.65 -17.82
C THR A 236 -0.22 4.42 -18.86
N ASP A 237 1.05 4.73 -18.57
CA ASP A 237 1.98 5.38 -19.48
C ASP A 237 2.21 4.52 -20.75
N ALA A 238 2.48 3.21 -20.58
CA ALA A 238 2.72 2.29 -21.68
C ALA A 238 1.51 2.16 -22.61
N VAL A 239 0.30 2.00 -22.06
CA VAL A 239 -0.91 1.85 -22.87
C VAL A 239 -1.35 3.18 -23.50
N TYR A 240 -1.01 4.33 -22.90
CA TYR A 240 -1.18 5.62 -23.55
C TYR A 240 -0.37 5.71 -24.85
N VAL A 241 0.91 5.31 -24.83
CA VAL A 241 1.78 5.27 -26.03
C VAL A 241 1.23 4.30 -27.09
N VAL A 242 0.60 3.21 -26.67
CA VAL A 242 -0.09 2.29 -27.59
C VAL A 242 -1.31 2.97 -28.22
N PHE A 243 -2.12 3.67 -27.45
CA PHE A 243 -3.29 4.39 -27.96
C PHE A 243 -2.93 5.60 -28.81
N SER A 244 -1.75 6.20 -28.64
CA SER A 244 -1.24 7.25 -29.54
C SER A 244 -0.69 6.70 -30.86
N GLY A 245 -0.60 5.36 -31.01
CA GLY A 245 -0.16 4.70 -32.24
C GLY A 245 1.36 4.58 -32.41
N GLU A 246 2.13 4.90 -31.38
CA GLU A 246 3.60 4.97 -31.44
C GLU A 246 4.27 3.61 -31.18
N LEU A 247 3.62 2.71 -30.44
CA LEU A 247 4.20 1.42 -30.05
C LEU A 247 3.17 0.28 -30.07
N GLY A 248 3.64 -0.92 -30.41
CA GLY A 248 2.84 -2.13 -30.32
C GLY A 248 2.57 -2.56 -28.87
N LEU A 249 1.35 -3.04 -28.59
CA LEU A 249 0.91 -3.42 -27.25
C LEU A 249 1.86 -4.40 -26.55
N LEU A 250 2.27 -5.47 -27.24
CA LEU A 250 3.12 -6.50 -26.63
C LEU A 250 4.48 -5.92 -26.22
N THR A 251 5.09 -5.10 -27.07
CA THR A 251 6.36 -4.45 -26.77
C THR A 251 6.21 -3.51 -25.58
N ALA A 252 5.17 -2.68 -25.57
CA ALA A 252 4.91 -1.74 -24.49
C ALA A 252 4.76 -2.46 -23.13
N LEU A 253 3.93 -3.51 -23.08
CA LEU A 253 3.63 -4.24 -21.85
C LEU A 253 4.79 -5.09 -21.34
N VAL A 254 5.55 -5.69 -22.24
CA VAL A 254 6.73 -6.47 -21.87
C VAL A 254 7.82 -5.51 -21.43
N GLN A 255 8.29 -4.60 -22.28
CA GLN A 255 9.49 -3.80 -22.02
C GLN A 255 9.38 -2.81 -20.86
N PHE A 256 8.18 -2.39 -20.47
CA PHE A 256 8.04 -1.37 -19.42
C PHE A 256 7.26 -1.81 -18.17
N PRO A 257 5.96 -2.13 -18.20
CA PRO A 257 5.22 -2.52 -17.00
C PRO A 257 5.68 -3.85 -16.38
N LEU A 258 5.98 -4.88 -17.17
CA LEU A 258 6.35 -6.20 -16.63
C LEU A 258 7.58 -6.19 -15.69
N PRO A 259 8.74 -5.58 -16.05
CA PRO A 259 9.86 -5.51 -15.12
C PRO A 259 9.53 -4.68 -13.87
N VAL A 260 8.72 -3.64 -14.02
CA VAL A 260 8.27 -2.81 -12.89
C VAL A 260 7.37 -3.60 -11.95
N LEU A 261 6.47 -4.45 -12.46
CA LEU A 261 5.65 -5.36 -11.65
C LEU A 261 6.53 -6.27 -10.81
N VAL A 262 7.52 -6.92 -11.44
CA VAL A 262 8.47 -7.80 -10.75
C VAL A 262 9.19 -7.03 -9.65
N GLY A 263 9.74 -5.86 -9.98
CA GLY A 263 10.41 -4.98 -9.03
C GLY A 263 9.51 -4.60 -7.85
N ASN A 264 8.35 -3.99 -8.11
CA ASN A 264 7.42 -3.54 -7.07
C ASN A 264 7.02 -4.69 -6.13
N THR A 265 6.74 -5.87 -6.69
CA THR A 265 6.39 -7.07 -5.91
C THR A 265 7.52 -7.46 -4.96
N LEU A 266 8.76 -7.57 -5.49
CA LEU A 266 9.93 -7.93 -4.71
C LEU A 266 10.21 -6.90 -3.61
N GLY A 267 10.15 -5.61 -3.94
CA GLY A 267 10.37 -4.52 -2.99
C GLY A 267 9.40 -4.53 -1.82
N GLY A 268 8.11 -4.69 -2.12
CA GLY A 268 7.06 -4.77 -1.10
C GLY A 268 7.24 -5.98 -0.19
N VAL A 269 7.39 -7.17 -0.77
CA VAL A 269 7.56 -8.43 -0.01
C VAL A 269 8.82 -8.41 0.86
N VAL A 270 9.94 -7.87 0.36
CA VAL A 270 11.19 -7.77 1.12
C VAL A 270 11.01 -6.90 2.37
N LEU A 271 10.45 -5.70 2.24
CA LEU A 271 10.20 -4.83 3.40
C LEU A 271 9.32 -5.53 4.44
N VAL A 272 8.26 -6.17 3.99
CA VAL A 272 7.29 -6.85 4.85
C VAL A 272 7.94 -8.00 5.59
N THR A 273 8.79 -8.76 4.90
CA THR A 273 9.55 -9.85 5.51
C THR A 273 10.48 -9.32 6.59
N LEU A 274 11.17 -8.19 6.35
CA LEU A 274 12.05 -7.55 7.33
C LEU A 274 11.28 -7.02 8.54
N LEU A 275 10.15 -6.35 8.32
CA LEU A 275 9.28 -5.83 9.38
C LEU A 275 8.71 -6.98 10.23
N ASN A 276 8.19 -8.03 9.59
CA ASN A 276 7.67 -9.20 10.29
C ASN A 276 8.78 -9.92 11.09
N TYR A 277 9.95 -10.16 10.49
CA TYR A 277 11.07 -10.82 11.16
C TYR A 277 11.50 -10.05 12.43
N GLY A 278 11.60 -8.73 12.34
CA GLY A 278 11.95 -7.89 13.50
C GLY A 278 10.87 -7.80 14.58
N GLN A 279 9.62 -8.12 14.26
CA GLN A 279 8.47 -8.02 15.19
C GLN A 279 8.08 -9.37 15.81
N THR A 280 8.50 -10.48 15.23
CA THR A 280 8.09 -11.83 15.67
C THR A 280 8.62 -12.19 17.08
N GLU A 281 9.60 -11.45 17.62
CA GLU A 281 10.07 -11.61 19.01
C GLU A 281 9.09 -11.04 20.06
N HIS A 282 8.10 -10.24 19.66
CA HIS A 282 7.08 -9.68 20.54
C HIS A 282 5.68 -10.17 20.13
N GLN A 283 5.42 -11.42 20.53
CA GLN A 283 4.12 -11.99 20.91
C GLN A 283 2.89 -11.42 20.21
N PHE A 284 2.30 -12.20 19.30
CA PHE A 284 0.86 -12.13 19.06
C PHE A 284 0.16 -12.22 20.42
N PRO A 285 -0.59 -11.21 20.88
CA PRO A 285 -1.43 -11.39 22.04
C PRO A 285 -2.38 -12.54 21.75
N ASP A 286 -2.38 -13.54 22.62
CA ASP A 286 -3.24 -14.74 22.58
C ASP A 286 -4.76 -14.44 22.56
N GLU A 287 -5.17 -13.17 22.42
CA GLU A 287 -6.56 -12.73 22.55
C GLU A 287 -7.43 -12.98 21.32
N ASN A 288 -6.86 -13.27 20.15
CA ASN A 288 -7.65 -13.64 18.97
C ASN A 288 -7.35 -15.08 18.53
N ARG A 289 -8.33 -15.97 18.78
CA ARG A 289 -8.54 -17.36 18.31
C ARG A 289 -8.35 -17.56 16.78
N ARG A 290 -7.26 -17.12 16.17
CA ARG A 290 -6.98 -17.35 14.76
C ARG A 290 -6.14 -18.62 14.62
N ARG A 291 -6.74 -19.64 14.02
CA ARG A 291 -6.10 -20.93 13.75
C ARG A 291 -4.92 -20.70 12.80
N ARG A 292 -3.71 -21.08 13.21
CA ARG A 292 -2.56 -21.18 12.29
C ARG A 292 -2.80 -22.32 11.31
N LEU A 293 -2.70 -22.03 10.02
CA LEU A 293 -2.86 -23.03 8.96
C LEU A 293 -1.70 -24.04 8.97
N SER A 294 -2.01 -25.30 8.68
CA SER A 294 -0.99 -26.31 8.37
C SER A 294 -0.22 -25.92 7.10
N LEU A 295 0.97 -26.49 6.88
CA LEU A 295 1.77 -26.18 5.69
C LEU A 295 1.03 -26.46 4.37
N ARG A 296 0.20 -27.51 4.35
CA ARG A 296 -0.63 -27.84 3.20
C ARG A 296 -1.73 -26.82 2.98
N GLU A 297 -2.48 -26.49 4.03
CA GLU A 297 -3.56 -25.48 3.97
C GLU A 297 -2.99 -24.11 3.57
N TRP A 298 -1.81 -23.77 4.07
CA TRP A 298 -1.12 -22.52 3.78
C TRP A 298 -0.67 -22.39 2.33
N LEU A 299 -0.12 -23.46 1.73
CA LEU A 299 0.44 -23.42 0.37
C LEU A 299 -0.60 -23.66 -0.72
N PHE A 300 -1.57 -24.55 -0.50
CA PHE A 300 -2.36 -25.12 -1.59
C PHE A 300 -3.86 -24.91 -1.46
N GLU A 301 -4.37 -24.64 -0.26
CA GLU A 301 -5.82 -24.55 -0.04
C GLU A 301 -6.23 -23.09 0.14
N ARG A 302 -7.42 -22.73 -0.32
CA ARG A 302 -7.91 -21.36 -0.21
C ARG A 302 -8.57 -21.18 1.16
N HIS A 303 -7.86 -20.55 2.08
CA HIS A 303 -8.34 -20.24 3.43
C HIS A 303 -8.09 -18.76 3.73
N THR A 304 -9.10 -18.12 4.31
CA THR A 304 -9.08 -16.69 4.66
C THR A 304 -8.89 -16.46 6.17
N GLY A 305 -8.61 -17.50 6.96
CA GLY A 305 -8.33 -17.38 8.41
C GLY A 305 -9.54 -17.02 9.28
N ARG A 306 -10.69 -16.67 8.68
CA ARG A 306 -11.98 -16.60 9.37
C ARG A 306 -12.40 -18.01 9.74
N VAL A 307 -12.76 -18.20 11.01
CA VAL A 307 -13.63 -19.31 11.40
C VAL A 307 -14.90 -19.07 10.59
N GLU A 308 -15.16 -19.88 9.58
CA GLU A 308 -16.48 -19.95 8.98
C GLU A 308 -17.44 -20.13 10.14
N ASP A 309 -18.41 -19.22 10.30
CA ASP A 309 -19.55 -19.47 11.16
C ASP A 309 -20.12 -20.80 10.67
N ALA A 310 -19.83 -21.86 11.41
CA ALA A 310 -20.36 -23.18 11.13
C ALA A 310 -21.84 -23.12 11.50
N ASP A 311 -22.65 -23.25 10.45
CA ASP A 311 -24.11 -23.41 10.38
C ASP A 311 -24.99 -22.15 10.52
#